data_AF-A0A516HBT4-F1
#
_entry.id   AF-A0A516HBT4-F1
#
_cell.length_a   1.000
_cell.length_b   1.000
_cell.length_c   1.000
_cell.angle_alpha   90.00
_cell.angle_beta   90.00
_cell.angle_gamma   90.00
#
_symmetry.space_group_name_H-M   'P 1'
#
loop_
_entity.id
_entity.type
_entity.pdbx_description
1 polymer ?
#
loop_
_entity_poly.entity_id
_entity_poly.type
_entity_poly.pdbx_seq_one_letter_code
_entity_poly.pdbx_strand_id
1 'polypeptide(L)'
;MLAFSPLAIANATDNAEKLATPISSFTSVVPIERVQPNYPKSAARNGKEGWVEFSLTVEPDGSVSNLIPVAHSGNRAFITASEKALSQWKYQPATENGEPIQSCMHNVRLDFRMGSNGVRSSFKRFYNKASKVLVSGDIEAIKEIGEKIDNYETKLYDEESYIKLLQLNYAAAIKDQDLYEQRLEDTKLYALKNSMPKSWTVIGERKMDLFIKQHKLADALNVLQQIKHDDNSHLSSDAVSQLTDKIIGYRDSDMHLIVPGEVNEYKLWQHTLTRDKFSVAEINGNLESIDIRCDNKRNVYTVNETTMWKIPSSWKNCQVYISGDKNTTFDLVEYPLVDENKHNDSEETSE
;
A
#
# COMPACT_ATOMS: atom_id res chain seq x y z
N MET A 1 -3.54 53.13 70.96
CA MET A 1 -2.38 52.39 70.41
C MET A 1 -2.84 51.71 69.13
N LEU A 2 -2.20 52.02 68.01
CA LEU A 2 -2.53 51.53 66.68
C LEU A 2 -2.15 50.04 66.56
N ALA A 3 -3.13 49.16 66.37
CA ALA A 3 -2.87 47.75 66.09
C ALA A 3 -2.66 47.59 64.58
N PHE A 4 -1.42 47.32 64.19
CA PHE A 4 -1.04 46.94 62.83
C PHE A 4 -1.59 45.54 62.52
N SER A 5 -2.47 45.42 61.52
CA SER A 5 -2.80 44.13 60.90
C SER A 5 -1.64 43.69 60.02
N PRO A 6 -1.04 42.50 60.24
CA PRO A 6 -0.03 41.98 59.35
C PRO A 6 -0.69 41.48 58.06
N LEU A 7 -0.17 41.92 56.91
CA LEU A 7 -0.46 41.31 55.61
C LEU A 7 -0.03 39.84 55.67
N ALA A 8 -0.99 38.93 55.51
CA ALA A 8 -0.70 37.53 55.25
C ALA A 8 -0.13 37.41 53.83
N ILE A 9 1.17 37.11 53.74
CA ILE A 9 1.80 36.63 52.51
C ILE A 9 1.29 35.20 52.32
N ALA A 10 0.45 34.99 51.32
CA ALA A 10 0.07 33.65 50.91
C ALA A 10 1.32 32.94 50.37
N ASN A 11 1.75 31.88 51.05
CA ASN A 11 2.76 30.96 50.53
C ASN A 11 2.18 30.28 49.28
N ALA A 12 2.66 30.68 48.10
CA ALA A 12 2.54 29.86 46.91
C ALA A 12 3.34 28.58 47.14
N THR A 13 2.66 27.52 47.58
CA THR A 13 3.23 26.18 47.65
C THR A 13 3.15 25.57 46.26
N ASP A 14 4.25 25.76 45.54
CA ASP A 14 4.88 24.80 44.64
C ASP A 14 3.95 23.74 44.03
N ASN A 15 3.15 24.15 43.03
CA ASN A 15 2.68 23.22 42.01
C ASN A 15 3.90 22.87 41.14
N ALA A 16 4.71 21.91 41.60
CA ALA A 16 5.62 21.22 40.70
C ALA A 16 4.75 20.63 39.58
N GLU A 17 4.84 21.22 38.38
CA GLU A 17 4.19 20.68 37.18
C GLU A 17 4.59 19.22 37.07
N LYS A 18 3.63 18.33 37.35
CA LYS A 18 3.79 16.89 37.21
C LYS A 18 3.82 16.60 35.71
N LEU A 19 4.98 16.78 35.10
CA LEU A 19 5.20 16.52 33.69
C LEU A 19 4.86 15.06 33.42
N ALA A 20 3.89 14.81 32.55
CA ALA A 20 3.52 13.47 32.14
C ALA A 20 4.71 12.80 31.44
N THR A 21 5.16 11.66 31.96
CA THR A 21 6.12 10.82 31.25
C THR A 21 5.38 10.01 30.20
N PRO A 22 5.82 10.02 28.92
CA PRO A 22 5.22 9.17 27.91
C PRO A 22 5.36 7.70 28.33
N ILE A 23 4.24 6.97 28.32
CA ILE A 23 4.15 5.55 28.72
C ILE A 23 4.90 4.65 27.71
N SER A 24 5.01 5.09 26.46
CA SER A 24 5.87 4.51 25.44
C SER A 24 6.22 5.57 24.41
N SER A 25 7.47 5.60 23.94
CA SER A 25 7.91 6.47 22.85
C SER A 25 8.43 5.63 21.68
N PHE A 26 7.85 5.83 20.49
CA PHE A 26 8.35 5.25 19.25
C PHE A 26 8.87 6.36 18.36
N THR A 27 10.08 6.19 17.84
CA THR A 27 10.66 7.07 16.82
C THR A 27 10.95 6.24 15.57
N SER A 28 10.47 6.69 14.42
CA SER A 28 10.66 5.99 13.15
C SER A 28 12.09 6.14 12.61
N VAL A 29 12.46 5.31 11.64
CA VAL A 29 13.77 5.34 10.97
C VAL A 29 14.00 6.66 10.24
N VAL A 30 15.26 7.11 10.20
CA VAL A 30 15.65 8.32 9.46
C VAL A 30 16.80 7.99 8.51
N PRO A 31 16.74 8.32 7.21
CA PRO A 31 17.84 8.00 6.29
C PRO A 31 19.11 8.78 6.63
N ILE A 32 20.24 8.09 6.70
CA ILE A 32 21.58 8.67 6.86
C ILE A 32 22.30 8.68 5.51
N GLU A 33 22.30 7.54 4.82
CA GLU A 33 22.98 7.37 3.54
C GLU A 33 22.08 6.64 2.54
N ARG A 34 21.98 7.21 1.35
CA ARG A 34 21.25 6.61 0.23
C ARG A 34 22.12 6.57 -1.02
N VAL A 35 22.50 5.35 -1.41
CA VAL A 35 23.23 5.09 -2.65
C VAL A 35 22.24 5.01 -3.81
N GLN A 36 22.49 5.74 -4.89
CA GLN A 36 21.66 5.62 -6.10
C GLN A 36 21.98 4.32 -6.86
N PRO A 37 20.98 3.65 -7.45
CA PRO A 37 21.20 2.44 -8.20
C PRO A 37 21.94 2.74 -9.51
N ASN A 38 22.93 1.89 -9.82
CA ASN A 38 23.61 1.95 -11.10
C ASN A 38 22.64 1.57 -12.21
N TYR A 39 22.46 2.45 -13.19
CA TYR A 39 21.59 2.19 -14.33
C TYR A 39 22.12 0.99 -15.15
N PRO A 40 21.32 -0.07 -15.37
CA PRO A 40 21.76 -1.21 -16.18
C PRO A 40 22.16 -0.79 -17.60
N LYS A 41 23.39 -1.14 -18.03
CA LYS A 41 23.94 -0.73 -19.34
C LYS A 41 23.06 -1.13 -20.52
N SER A 42 22.44 -2.32 -20.46
CA SER A 42 21.53 -2.80 -21.51
C SER A 42 20.24 -1.97 -21.56
N ALA A 43 19.67 -1.58 -20.42
CA ALA A 43 18.49 -0.73 -20.36
C ALA A 43 18.81 0.68 -20.87
N ALA A 44 19.94 1.26 -20.42
CA ALA A 44 20.41 2.57 -20.86
C ALA A 44 20.62 2.64 -22.38
N ARG A 45 21.31 1.65 -22.96
CA ARG A 45 21.54 1.58 -24.43
C ARG A 45 20.25 1.51 -25.24
N ASN A 46 19.20 0.92 -24.67
CA ASN A 46 17.92 0.74 -25.35
C ASN A 46 16.90 1.84 -25.04
N GLY A 47 17.25 2.81 -24.18
CA GLY A 47 16.36 3.85 -23.69
C GLY A 47 15.16 3.28 -22.94
N LYS A 48 15.36 2.18 -22.18
CA LYS A 48 14.31 1.56 -21.36
C LYS A 48 14.36 2.19 -19.98
N GLU A 49 13.24 2.72 -19.53
CA GLU A 49 12.96 3.24 -18.20
C GLU A 49 12.05 2.28 -17.41
N GLY A 50 11.87 2.55 -16.13
CA GLY A 50 10.99 1.77 -15.26
C GLY A 50 11.16 2.16 -13.80
N TRP A 51 10.66 1.31 -12.92
CA TRP A 51 10.73 1.49 -11.48
C TRP A 51 10.68 0.14 -10.77
N VAL A 52 11.13 0.10 -9.53
CA VAL A 52 11.01 -1.08 -8.66
C VAL A 52 10.62 -0.64 -7.26
N GLU A 53 9.67 -1.35 -6.68
CA GLU A 53 9.22 -1.19 -5.30
C GLU A 53 9.66 -2.39 -4.46
N PHE A 54 10.13 -2.10 -3.24
CA PHE A 54 10.61 -3.08 -2.28
C PHE A 54 9.90 -2.92 -0.93
N SER A 55 9.72 -4.05 -0.24
CA SER A 55 9.65 -4.08 1.22
C SER A 55 11.04 -4.36 1.76
N LEU A 56 11.47 -3.64 2.79
CA LEU A 56 12.79 -3.85 3.41
C LEU A 56 12.73 -3.75 4.93
N THR A 57 13.79 -4.23 5.58
CA THR A 57 13.95 -4.14 7.03
C THR A 57 15.16 -3.28 7.36
N VAL A 58 15.00 -2.33 8.27
CA VAL A 58 16.09 -1.58 8.90
C VAL A 58 16.40 -2.26 10.23
N GLU A 59 17.63 -2.69 10.40
CA GLU A 59 18.10 -3.37 11.60
C GLU A 59 18.44 -2.37 12.72
N PRO A 60 18.56 -2.82 13.99
CA PRO A 60 18.94 -1.95 15.12
C PRO A 60 20.29 -1.24 14.97
N ASP A 61 21.17 -1.73 14.10
CA ASP A 61 22.45 -1.08 13.76
C ASP A 61 22.33 -0.07 12.60
N GLY A 62 21.12 0.14 12.06
CA GLY A 62 20.84 1.02 10.95
C GLY A 62 21.15 0.44 9.56
N SER A 63 21.58 -0.82 9.47
CA SER A 63 21.76 -1.52 8.19
C SER A 63 20.43 -1.94 7.58
N VAL A 64 20.42 -2.13 6.26
CA VAL A 64 19.25 -2.61 5.52
C VAL A 64 19.39 -4.10 5.20
N SER A 65 18.32 -4.85 5.45
CA SER A 65 18.21 -6.30 5.23
C SER A 65 16.84 -6.68 4.65
N ASN A 66 16.62 -7.98 4.41
CA ASN A 66 15.32 -8.57 4.05
C ASN A 66 14.59 -7.83 2.90
N LEU A 67 15.33 -7.51 1.85
CA LEU A 67 14.83 -6.87 0.63
C LEU A 67 13.89 -7.84 -0.12
N ILE A 68 12.63 -7.46 -0.25
CA ILE A 68 11.64 -8.20 -1.03
C ILE A 68 11.11 -7.29 -2.15
N PRO A 69 11.34 -7.61 -3.44
CA PRO A 69 10.67 -6.90 -4.53
C PRO A 69 9.18 -7.20 -4.48
N VAL A 70 8.35 -6.15 -4.46
CA VAL A 70 6.88 -6.28 -4.37
C VAL A 70 6.19 -5.90 -5.68
N ALA A 71 6.82 -5.02 -6.47
CA ALA A 71 6.33 -4.64 -7.80
C ALA A 71 7.46 -4.04 -8.64
N HIS A 72 7.36 -4.17 -9.96
CA HIS A 72 8.30 -3.53 -10.88
C HIS A 72 7.65 -3.18 -12.20
N SER A 73 8.34 -2.34 -12.94
CA SER A 73 8.06 -1.98 -14.32
C SER A 73 9.34 -1.97 -15.15
N GLY A 74 9.18 -2.25 -16.44
CA GLY A 74 10.25 -2.15 -17.42
C GLY A 74 11.19 -3.34 -17.36
N ASN A 75 12.49 -3.09 -17.24
CA ASN A 75 13.50 -4.15 -17.35
C ASN A 75 13.75 -4.82 -15.99
N ARG A 76 13.67 -6.16 -15.93
CA ARG A 76 14.02 -6.94 -14.72
C ARG A 76 15.42 -6.66 -14.16
N ALA A 77 16.37 -6.20 -14.98
CA ALA A 77 17.69 -5.78 -14.51
C ALA A 77 17.65 -4.60 -13.52
N PHE A 78 16.54 -3.84 -13.48
CA PHE A 78 16.32 -2.82 -12.47
C PHE A 78 16.18 -3.41 -11.07
N ILE A 79 15.59 -4.59 -10.92
CA ILE A 79 15.44 -5.27 -9.62
C ILE A 79 16.82 -5.51 -9.01
N THR A 80 17.72 -6.17 -9.75
CA THR A 80 19.08 -6.45 -9.28
C THR A 80 19.91 -5.18 -9.05
N ALA A 81 19.69 -4.12 -9.83
CA ALA A 81 20.37 -2.84 -9.61
C ALA A 81 19.88 -2.16 -8.32
N SER A 82 18.57 -2.20 -8.07
CA SER A 82 17.94 -1.70 -6.85
C SER A 82 18.38 -2.46 -5.60
N GLU A 83 18.41 -3.79 -5.63
CA GLU A 83 18.87 -4.62 -4.50
C GLU A 83 20.30 -4.25 -4.08
N LYS A 84 21.20 -4.11 -5.05
CA LYS A 84 22.58 -3.69 -4.80
C LYS A 84 22.65 -2.32 -4.15
N ALA A 85 21.83 -1.36 -4.59
CA ALA A 85 21.82 -0.02 -4.03
C ALA A 85 21.25 0.00 -2.61
N LEU A 86 20.08 -0.62 -2.42
CA LEU A 86 19.37 -0.70 -1.14
C LEU A 86 20.19 -1.37 -0.06
N SER A 87 20.95 -2.43 -0.39
CA SER A 87 21.83 -3.11 0.57
C SER A 87 22.95 -2.24 1.13
N GLN A 88 23.25 -1.09 0.49
CA GLN A 88 24.25 -0.13 0.93
C GLN A 88 23.64 1.06 1.68
N TRP A 89 22.31 1.15 1.77
CA TRP A 89 21.67 2.25 2.48
C TRP A 89 21.90 2.11 3.99
N LYS A 90 21.99 3.26 4.65
CA LYS A 90 22.11 3.36 6.10
C LYS A 90 21.06 4.30 6.67
N TYR A 91 20.53 3.91 7.81
CA TYR A 91 19.49 4.64 8.53
C TYR A 91 19.92 4.85 9.98
N GLN A 92 19.40 5.90 10.59
CA GLN A 92 19.21 5.91 12.02
C GLN A 92 18.07 4.91 12.32
N PRO A 93 18.30 3.90 13.17
CA PRO A 93 17.30 2.88 13.46
C PRO A 93 16.08 3.51 14.13
N ALA A 94 14.95 2.83 14.02
CA ALA A 94 13.79 3.16 14.84
C ALA A 94 14.14 2.89 16.31
N THR A 95 13.53 3.62 17.22
CA THR A 95 13.70 3.38 18.66
C THR A 95 12.36 3.18 19.35
N GLU A 96 12.30 2.24 20.27
CA GLU A 96 11.18 2.04 21.20
C GLU A 96 11.70 2.28 22.61
N ASN A 97 11.17 3.29 23.29
CA ASN A 97 11.62 3.73 24.62
C ASN A 97 13.11 4.08 24.67
N GLY A 98 13.65 4.63 23.58
CA GLY A 98 15.07 5.00 23.44
C GLY A 98 16.00 3.87 22.99
N GLU A 99 15.52 2.62 22.97
CA GLU A 99 16.31 1.48 22.52
C GLU A 99 16.12 1.24 21.02
N PRO A 100 17.21 1.07 20.24
CA PRO A 100 17.13 0.73 18.82
C PRO A 100 16.40 -0.59 18.59
N ILE A 101 15.47 -0.59 17.64
CA ILE A 101 14.69 -1.76 17.25
C ILE A 101 14.72 -1.97 15.74
N GLN A 102 14.39 -3.19 15.35
CA GLN A 102 14.14 -3.52 13.96
C GLN A 102 12.84 -2.85 13.48
N SER A 103 12.85 -2.32 12.26
CA SER A 103 11.72 -1.61 11.66
C SER A 103 11.51 -2.05 10.22
N CYS A 104 10.26 -2.33 9.83
CA CYS A 104 9.93 -2.63 8.44
C CYS A 104 9.52 -1.36 7.70
N MET A 105 10.06 -1.17 6.49
CA MET A 105 9.59 -0.15 5.57
C MET A 105 8.84 -0.80 4.43
N HIS A 106 7.61 -0.35 4.23
CA HIS A 106 6.73 -0.81 3.17
C HIS A 106 6.87 0.13 1.96
N ASN A 107 7.02 -0.42 0.76
CA ASN A 107 6.96 0.31 -0.51
C ASN A 107 8.11 1.32 -0.77
N VAL A 108 9.36 0.94 -0.47
CA VAL A 108 10.55 1.72 -0.86
C VAL A 108 10.76 1.62 -2.36
N ARG A 109 10.75 2.77 -3.05
CA ARG A 109 10.76 2.82 -4.50
C ARG A 109 12.02 3.46 -5.08
N LEU A 110 12.50 2.88 -6.19
CA LEU A 110 13.57 3.43 -7.02
C LEU A 110 13.11 3.56 -8.46
N ASP A 111 13.26 4.75 -9.03
CA ASP A 111 12.92 5.06 -10.40
C ASP A 111 14.16 5.08 -11.31
N PHE A 112 14.04 4.50 -12.50
CA PHE A 112 15.07 4.46 -13.53
C PHE A 112 14.64 5.32 -14.71
N ARG A 113 14.93 6.63 -14.65
CA ARG A 113 14.56 7.60 -15.69
C ARG A 113 15.80 8.18 -16.37
N MET A 114 15.69 8.50 -17.65
CA MET A 114 16.77 9.07 -18.47
C MET A 114 16.54 10.56 -18.80
N GLY A 115 15.57 11.21 -18.15
CA GLY A 115 15.37 12.67 -18.20
C GLY A 115 14.46 13.18 -19.32
N SER A 116 13.93 12.31 -20.18
CA SER A 116 12.86 12.69 -21.12
C SER A 116 11.50 12.56 -20.44
N ASN A 117 10.77 13.66 -20.32
CA ASN A 117 9.35 13.61 -19.96
C ASN A 117 8.51 13.27 -21.21
N GLY A 118 7.50 12.42 -21.05
CA GLY A 118 6.55 12.08 -22.10
C GLY A 118 6.83 10.74 -22.80
N VAL A 119 6.27 10.61 -24.01
CA VAL A 119 6.19 9.34 -24.75
C VAL A 119 6.90 9.43 -26.10
N ARG A 120 7.34 8.29 -26.66
CA ARG A 120 7.90 8.24 -28.02
C ARG A 120 6.84 8.66 -29.04
N SER A 121 7.25 9.29 -30.14
CA SER A 121 6.32 9.67 -31.22
C SER A 121 5.61 8.46 -31.83
N SER A 122 6.26 7.30 -31.88
CA SER A 122 5.64 6.03 -32.28
C SER A 122 4.53 5.61 -31.33
N PHE A 123 4.75 5.71 -30.02
CA PHE A 123 3.75 5.44 -29.00
C PHE A 123 2.59 6.42 -29.11
N LYS A 124 2.85 7.73 -29.22
CA LYS A 124 1.81 8.74 -29.37
C LYS A 124 0.87 8.46 -30.56
N ARG A 125 1.44 8.06 -31.71
CA ARG A 125 0.65 7.67 -32.88
C ARG A 125 -0.20 6.43 -32.62
N PHE A 126 0.39 5.42 -31.98
CA PHE A 126 -0.34 4.21 -31.59
C PHE A 126 -1.47 4.53 -30.61
N TYR A 127 -1.19 5.27 -29.53
CA TYR A 127 -2.15 5.66 -28.53
C TYR A 127 -3.35 6.40 -29.14
N ASN A 128 -3.09 7.43 -29.96
CA ASN A 128 -4.16 8.18 -30.62
C ASN A 128 -5.02 7.30 -31.53
N LYS A 129 -4.41 6.36 -32.26
CA LYS A 129 -5.15 5.40 -33.09
C LYS A 129 -6.00 4.49 -32.20
N ALA A 130 -5.41 3.94 -31.14
CA ALA A 130 -6.08 3.02 -30.24
C ALA A 130 -7.27 3.68 -29.53
N SER A 131 -7.07 4.84 -28.92
CA SER A 131 -8.15 5.61 -28.27
C SER A 131 -9.30 5.90 -29.23
N LYS A 132 -9.03 6.25 -30.50
CA LYS A 132 -10.08 6.49 -31.49
C LYS A 132 -10.87 5.22 -31.82
N VAL A 133 -10.20 4.08 -31.95
CA VAL A 133 -10.87 2.80 -32.23
C VAL A 133 -11.73 2.36 -31.04
N LEU A 134 -11.23 2.51 -29.81
CA LEU A 134 -11.96 2.11 -28.59
C LEU A 134 -13.31 2.83 -28.40
N VAL A 135 -13.45 4.04 -28.96
CA VAL A 135 -14.71 4.81 -28.90
C VAL A 135 -15.53 4.74 -30.19
N SER A 136 -15.11 3.94 -31.18
CA SER A 136 -15.75 3.91 -32.51
C SER A 136 -17.05 3.11 -32.57
N GLY A 137 -17.27 2.19 -31.62
CA GLY A 137 -18.38 1.23 -31.65
C GLY A 137 -18.18 0.06 -32.62
N ASP A 138 -17.08 0.03 -33.40
CA ASP A 138 -16.72 -1.08 -34.27
C ASP A 138 -16.06 -2.20 -33.45
N ILE A 139 -16.85 -3.23 -33.13
CA ILE A 139 -16.42 -4.33 -32.24
C ILE A 139 -15.24 -5.10 -32.81
N GLU A 140 -15.17 -5.29 -34.14
CA GLU A 140 -14.08 -6.06 -34.75
C GLU A 140 -12.78 -5.27 -34.69
N ALA A 141 -12.83 -3.98 -35.02
CA ALA A 141 -11.68 -3.10 -34.89
C ALA A 141 -11.23 -2.97 -33.42
N ILE A 142 -12.19 -2.95 -32.46
CA ILE A 142 -11.91 -2.91 -31.02
C ILE A 142 -11.14 -4.16 -30.58
N LYS A 143 -11.56 -5.35 -31.02
CA LYS A 143 -10.84 -6.60 -30.71
C LYS A 143 -9.43 -6.60 -31.30
N GLU A 144 -9.29 -6.24 -32.58
CA GLU A 144 -7.99 -6.20 -33.26
C GLU A 144 -7.02 -5.21 -32.59
N ILE A 145 -7.50 -4.04 -32.16
CA ILE A 145 -6.66 -3.08 -31.45
C ILE A 145 -6.36 -3.53 -30.02
N GLY A 146 -7.28 -4.25 -29.37
CA GLY A 146 -7.11 -4.86 -28.05
C GLY A 146 -5.88 -5.77 -27.99
N GLU A 147 -5.74 -6.69 -28.95
CA GLU A 147 -4.57 -7.56 -29.05
C GLU A 147 -3.26 -6.75 -29.19
N LYS A 148 -3.29 -5.64 -29.93
CA LYS A 148 -2.12 -4.76 -30.09
C LYS A 148 -1.81 -3.95 -28.85
N ILE A 149 -2.83 -3.58 -28.07
CA ILE A 149 -2.68 -2.89 -26.78
C ILE A 149 -1.99 -3.83 -25.79
N ASP A 150 -2.47 -5.07 -25.68
CA ASP A 150 -1.97 -6.03 -24.69
C ASP A 150 -0.53 -6.49 -24.97
N ASN A 151 -0.13 -6.51 -26.24
CA ASN A 151 1.22 -6.88 -26.65
C ASN A 151 2.16 -5.67 -26.85
N TYR A 152 1.77 -4.46 -26.46
CA TYR A 152 2.58 -3.27 -26.70
C TYR A 152 3.80 -3.19 -25.76
N GLU A 153 5.01 -3.21 -26.31
CA GLU A 153 6.25 -3.01 -25.54
C GLU A 153 6.56 -1.52 -25.30
N THR A 154 6.30 -1.07 -24.07
CA THR A 154 6.69 0.26 -23.61
C THR A 154 8.19 0.36 -23.37
N LYS A 155 8.73 1.57 -23.53
CA LYS A 155 10.13 1.87 -23.19
C LYS A 155 10.25 2.95 -22.14
N LEU A 156 9.37 3.94 -22.16
CA LEU A 156 9.44 5.08 -21.26
C LEU A 156 8.47 4.91 -20.11
N TYR A 157 8.79 5.54 -18.99
CA TYR A 157 7.97 5.51 -17.78
C TYR A 157 6.52 5.92 -18.06
N ASP A 158 6.31 7.03 -18.77
CA ASP A 158 4.97 7.54 -19.04
C ASP A 158 4.18 6.64 -20.01
N GLU A 159 4.86 5.95 -20.94
CA GLU A 159 4.20 5.03 -21.88
C GLU A 159 3.50 3.88 -21.15
N GLU A 160 4.07 3.41 -20.04
CA GLU A 160 3.44 2.39 -19.20
C GLU A 160 2.13 2.89 -18.59
N SER A 161 2.11 4.09 -18.01
CA SER A 161 0.88 4.69 -17.49
C SER A 161 -0.22 4.77 -18.56
N TYR A 162 0.15 5.18 -19.78
CA TYR A 162 -0.80 5.28 -20.89
C TYR A 162 -1.25 3.92 -21.43
N ILE A 163 -0.38 2.90 -21.47
CA ILE A 163 -0.79 1.58 -21.95
C ILE A 163 -1.75 0.91 -20.97
N LYS A 164 -1.54 1.05 -19.65
CA LYS A 164 -2.47 0.55 -18.63
C LYS A 164 -3.87 1.17 -18.77
N LEU A 165 -3.94 2.46 -19.10
CA LEU A 165 -5.22 3.11 -19.39
C LEU A 165 -5.88 2.57 -20.67
N LEU A 166 -5.12 2.31 -21.74
CA LEU A 166 -5.67 1.69 -22.94
C LEU A 166 -6.21 0.29 -22.66
N GLN A 167 -5.53 -0.50 -21.83
CA GLN A 167 -6.00 -1.83 -21.41
C GLN A 167 -7.32 -1.73 -20.63
N LEU A 168 -7.43 -0.78 -19.71
CA LEU A 168 -8.65 -0.52 -18.95
C LEU A 168 -9.81 -0.07 -19.86
N ASN A 169 -9.53 0.86 -20.79
CA ASN A 169 -10.52 1.35 -21.75
C ASN A 169 -10.95 0.26 -22.75
N TYR A 170 -10.04 -0.64 -23.12
CA TYR A 170 -10.36 -1.79 -23.96
C TYR A 170 -11.34 -2.72 -23.26
N ALA A 171 -11.06 -3.12 -22.02
CA ALA A 171 -11.96 -3.95 -21.22
C ALA A 171 -13.37 -3.32 -21.09
N ALA A 172 -13.42 -2.00 -20.86
CA ALA A 172 -14.68 -1.27 -20.84
C ALA A 172 -15.40 -1.26 -22.20
N ALA A 173 -14.66 -1.09 -23.30
CA ALA A 173 -15.23 -1.05 -24.66
C ALA A 173 -15.84 -2.39 -25.08
N ILE A 174 -15.24 -3.51 -24.68
CA ILE A 174 -15.79 -4.86 -24.93
C ILE A 174 -16.82 -5.29 -23.87
N LYS A 175 -17.05 -4.47 -22.84
CA LYS A 175 -17.97 -4.73 -21.72
C LYS A 175 -17.62 -6.01 -20.94
N ASP A 176 -16.34 -6.32 -20.84
CA ASP A 176 -15.83 -7.43 -20.03
C ASP A 176 -15.51 -6.90 -18.64
N GLN A 177 -16.42 -7.16 -17.69
CA GLN A 177 -16.32 -6.64 -16.33
C GLN A 177 -15.19 -7.29 -15.55
N ASP A 178 -14.96 -8.59 -15.73
CA ASP A 178 -13.91 -9.32 -15.02
C ASP A 178 -12.54 -8.84 -15.50
N LEU A 179 -12.37 -8.70 -16.82
CA LEU A 179 -11.15 -8.11 -17.37
C LEU A 179 -10.99 -6.66 -16.91
N TYR A 180 -12.07 -5.87 -16.84
CA TYR A 180 -12.01 -4.48 -16.39
C TYR A 180 -11.49 -4.37 -14.95
N GLU A 181 -12.02 -5.19 -14.04
CA GLU A 181 -11.58 -5.24 -12.65
C GLU A 181 -10.13 -5.71 -12.54
N GLN A 182 -9.71 -6.72 -13.31
CA GLN A 182 -8.32 -7.14 -13.40
C GLN A 182 -7.40 -6.01 -13.86
N ARG A 183 -7.75 -5.29 -14.94
CA ARG A 183 -6.96 -4.15 -15.44
C ARG A 183 -6.93 -2.99 -14.44
N LEU A 184 -8.01 -2.78 -13.70
CA LEU A 184 -8.11 -1.75 -12.67
C LEU A 184 -7.21 -2.08 -11.47
N GLU A 185 -7.16 -3.35 -11.07
CA GLU A 185 -6.27 -3.84 -10.01
C GLU A 185 -4.78 -3.67 -10.38
N ASP A 186 -4.42 -3.97 -11.64
CA ASP A 186 -3.05 -3.78 -12.16
C ASP A 186 -2.62 -2.29 -12.24
N THR A 187 -3.58 -1.37 -12.32
CA THR A 187 -3.31 0.05 -12.58
C THR A 187 -2.70 0.75 -11.36
N LYS A 188 -1.47 1.27 -11.47
CA LYS A 188 -0.80 2.00 -10.38
C LYS A 188 -1.23 3.47 -10.35
N LEU A 189 -2.02 3.86 -9.34
CA LEU A 189 -2.62 5.19 -9.25
C LEU A 189 -1.59 6.32 -9.15
N TYR A 190 -0.48 6.13 -8.43
CA TYR A 190 0.58 7.14 -8.35
C TYR A 190 1.15 7.48 -9.75
N ALA A 191 1.22 6.49 -10.66
CA ALA A 191 1.82 6.66 -11.97
C ALA A 191 0.86 7.48 -12.83
N LEU A 192 -0.43 7.18 -12.72
CA LEU A 192 -1.50 7.97 -13.32
C LEU A 192 -1.57 9.39 -12.76
N LYS A 193 -1.38 9.59 -11.45
CA LYS A 193 -1.39 10.93 -10.84
C LYS A 193 -0.33 11.84 -11.47
N ASN A 194 0.86 11.28 -11.74
CA ASN A 194 1.96 12.01 -12.38
C ASN A 194 1.72 12.25 -13.87
N SER A 195 1.29 11.22 -14.62
CA SER A 195 1.16 11.30 -16.08
C SER A 195 -0.19 11.89 -16.53
N MET A 196 -1.23 11.83 -15.69
CA MET A 196 -2.63 12.19 -15.99
C MET A 196 -3.36 12.79 -14.76
N PRO A 197 -2.90 13.93 -14.22
CA PRO A 197 -3.40 14.50 -12.97
C PRO A 197 -4.91 14.83 -12.97
N LYS A 198 -5.52 15.08 -14.13
CA LYS A 198 -6.95 15.40 -14.23
C LYS A 198 -7.88 14.19 -14.26
N SER A 199 -7.35 12.98 -14.44
CA SER A 199 -8.16 11.78 -14.65
C SER A 199 -7.89 10.70 -13.61
N TRP A 200 -6.78 10.79 -12.87
CA TRP A 200 -6.42 9.75 -11.91
C TRP A 200 -7.44 9.61 -10.78
N THR A 201 -8.09 10.69 -10.35
CA THR A 201 -9.11 10.67 -9.27
C THR A 201 -10.31 9.82 -9.65
N VAL A 202 -10.82 9.95 -10.88
CA VAL A 202 -11.92 9.12 -11.40
C VAL A 202 -11.55 7.64 -11.45
N ILE A 203 -10.33 7.30 -11.86
CA ILE A 203 -9.84 5.92 -11.84
C ILE A 203 -9.62 5.45 -10.38
N GLY A 204 -9.18 6.35 -9.51
CA GLY A 204 -9.01 6.13 -8.09
C GLY A 204 -10.33 5.78 -7.40
N GLU A 205 -11.40 6.53 -7.65
CA GLU A 205 -12.74 6.24 -7.13
C GLU A 205 -13.21 4.84 -7.53
N ARG A 206 -13.07 4.47 -8.81
CA ARG A 206 -13.43 3.12 -9.28
C ARG A 206 -12.59 2.04 -8.64
N LYS A 207 -11.29 2.29 -8.46
CA LYS A 207 -10.37 1.35 -7.82
C LYS A 207 -10.66 1.21 -6.32
N MET A 208 -11.07 2.28 -5.66
CA MET A 208 -11.56 2.27 -4.29
C MET A 208 -12.80 1.39 -4.17
N ASP A 209 -13.77 1.53 -5.07
CA ASP A 209 -14.96 0.66 -5.09
C ASP A 209 -14.58 -0.82 -5.27
N LEU A 210 -13.62 -1.13 -6.16
CA LEU A 210 -13.07 -2.47 -6.31
C LEU A 210 -12.43 -2.98 -5.01
N PHE A 211 -11.63 -2.15 -4.34
CA PHE A 211 -11.03 -2.52 -3.05
C PHE A 211 -12.07 -2.79 -1.97
N ILE A 212 -13.15 -2.00 -1.90
CA ILE A 212 -14.26 -2.27 -0.99
C ILE A 212 -14.92 -3.61 -1.33
N LYS A 213 -15.17 -3.89 -2.62
CA LYS A 213 -15.72 -5.18 -3.10
C LYS A 213 -14.83 -6.37 -2.71
N GLN A 214 -13.52 -6.19 -2.73
CA GLN A 214 -12.52 -7.20 -2.36
C GLN A 214 -12.18 -7.19 -0.85
N HIS A 215 -12.89 -6.41 -0.03
CA HIS A 215 -12.61 -6.17 1.39
C HIS A 215 -11.19 -5.66 1.70
N LYS A 216 -10.47 -5.09 0.72
CA LYS A 216 -9.18 -4.41 0.88
C LYS A 216 -9.36 -3.01 1.46
N LEU A 217 -9.93 -2.93 2.66
CA LEU A 217 -10.41 -1.67 3.25
C LEU A 217 -9.27 -0.67 3.54
N ALA A 218 -8.07 -1.14 3.90
CA ALA A 218 -6.90 -0.28 4.10
C ALA A 218 -6.50 0.42 2.79
N ASP A 219 -6.49 -0.31 1.68
CA ASP A 219 -6.17 0.23 0.37
C ASP A 219 -7.25 1.23 -0.09
N ALA A 220 -8.53 0.92 0.15
CA ALA A 220 -9.63 1.84 -0.14
C ALA A 220 -9.48 3.18 0.63
N LEU A 221 -9.20 3.12 1.93
CA LEU A 221 -8.95 4.32 2.75
C LEU A 221 -7.75 5.11 2.27
N ASN A 222 -6.65 4.44 1.89
CA ASN A 222 -5.47 5.10 1.35
C ASN A 222 -5.77 5.84 0.03
N VAL A 223 -6.54 5.25 -0.87
CA VAL A 223 -6.98 5.93 -2.10
C VAL A 223 -7.82 7.16 -1.78
N LEU A 224 -8.80 7.03 -0.88
CA LEU A 224 -9.67 8.13 -0.48
C LEU A 224 -8.87 9.28 0.16
N GLN A 225 -7.90 8.96 1.00
CA GLN A 225 -7.00 9.95 1.59
C GLN A 225 -6.20 10.70 0.53
N GLN A 226 -5.70 10.00 -0.50
CA GLN A 226 -4.99 10.66 -1.61
C GLN A 226 -5.90 11.58 -2.42
N ILE A 227 -7.16 11.18 -2.66
CA ILE A 227 -8.14 11.98 -3.38
C ILE A 227 -8.53 13.23 -2.58
N LYS A 228 -8.69 13.11 -1.26
CA LYS A 228 -9.00 14.23 -0.35
C LYS A 228 -7.99 15.38 -0.45
N HIS A 229 -6.71 15.08 -0.69
CA HIS A 229 -5.62 16.05 -0.73
C HIS A 229 -5.23 16.45 -2.17
N ASP A 230 -6.09 16.22 -3.16
CA ASP A 230 -5.81 16.54 -4.56
C ASP A 230 -6.74 17.62 -5.10
N ASP A 231 -6.16 18.69 -5.63
CA ASP A 231 -6.90 19.83 -6.19
C ASP A 231 -7.73 19.45 -7.44
N ASN A 232 -7.44 18.31 -8.08
CA ASN A 232 -8.23 17.81 -9.22
C ASN A 232 -9.39 16.89 -8.78
N SER A 233 -9.58 16.67 -7.48
CA SER A 233 -10.70 15.90 -6.97
C SER A 233 -12.02 16.62 -7.18
N HIS A 234 -13.04 15.89 -7.64
CA HIS A 234 -14.42 16.37 -7.72
C HIS A 234 -15.23 16.06 -6.46
N LEU A 235 -14.67 15.29 -5.52
CA LEU A 235 -15.35 14.93 -4.28
C LEU A 235 -15.35 16.11 -3.30
N SER A 236 -16.53 16.44 -2.77
CA SER A 236 -16.64 17.41 -1.68
C SER A 236 -16.09 16.82 -0.37
N SER A 237 -15.73 17.69 0.58
CA SER A 237 -15.30 17.26 1.91
C SER A 237 -16.34 16.36 2.60
N ASP A 238 -17.63 16.66 2.42
CA ASP A 238 -18.73 15.88 2.99
C ASP A 238 -18.82 14.49 2.34
N ALA A 239 -18.68 14.40 1.01
CA ALA A 239 -18.67 13.13 0.30
C ALA A 239 -17.48 12.25 0.74
N VAL A 240 -16.30 12.86 0.91
CA VAL A 240 -15.13 12.15 1.45
C VAL A 240 -15.38 11.65 2.87
N SER A 241 -16.00 12.46 3.74
CA SER A 241 -16.35 12.03 5.11
C SER A 241 -17.31 10.85 5.09
N GLN A 242 -18.40 10.94 4.31
CA GLN A 242 -19.40 9.87 4.22
C GLN A 242 -18.81 8.56 3.70
N LEU A 243 -17.93 8.62 2.69
CA LEU A 243 -17.22 7.45 2.18
C LEU A 243 -16.27 6.87 3.23
N THR A 244 -15.58 7.72 3.99
CA THR A 244 -14.71 7.31 5.08
C THR A 244 -15.51 6.57 6.16
N ASP A 245 -16.61 7.14 6.60
CA ASP A 245 -17.50 6.55 7.61
C ASP A 245 -18.09 5.22 7.14
N LYS A 246 -18.43 5.11 5.85
CA LYS A 246 -18.89 3.85 5.25
C LYS A 246 -17.82 2.76 5.30
N ILE A 247 -16.58 3.07 4.91
CA ILE A 247 -15.48 2.09 4.94
C ILE A 247 -15.14 1.69 6.38
N ILE A 248 -15.11 2.66 7.30
CA ILE A 248 -14.93 2.41 8.73
C ILE A 248 -16.06 1.55 9.29
N GLY A 249 -17.31 1.79 8.89
CA GLY A 249 -18.45 0.97 9.28
C GLY A 249 -18.32 -0.50 8.85
N TYR A 250 -17.78 -0.77 7.64
CA TYR A 250 -17.47 -2.15 7.23
C TYR A 250 -16.34 -2.76 8.07
N ARG A 251 -15.27 -2.00 8.34
CA ARG A 251 -14.17 -2.45 9.20
C ARG A 251 -14.67 -2.82 10.59
N ASP A 252 -15.55 -2.02 11.17
CA ASP A 252 -16.02 -2.18 12.56
C ASP A 252 -17.26 -3.10 12.67
N SER A 253 -17.73 -3.66 11.55
CA SER A 253 -18.85 -4.60 11.52
C SER A 253 -18.51 -5.96 12.13
N ASP A 254 -19.56 -6.73 12.44
CA ASP A 254 -19.50 -8.12 12.92
C ASP A 254 -19.27 -9.14 11.80
N MET A 255 -19.23 -8.71 10.54
CA MET A 255 -18.94 -9.58 9.41
C MET A 255 -17.45 -9.93 9.34
N HIS A 256 -17.13 -11.15 8.93
CA HIS A 256 -15.77 -11.50 8.53
C HIS A 256 -15.42 -10.80 7.20
N LEU A 257 -14.24 -10.18 7.12
CA LEU A 257 -13.74 -9.61 5.88
C LEU A 257 -12.93 -10.69 5.16
N ILE A 258 -13.39 -11.09 3.97
CA ILE A 258 -12.72 -12.11 3.16
C ILE A 258 -11.99 -11.38 2.03
N VAL A 259 -10.66 -11.42 2.06
CA VAL A 259 -9.79 -10.80 1.06
C VAL A 259 -9.20 -11.90 0.18
N PRO A 260 -9.59 -11.99 -1.11
CA PRO A 260 -9.03 -12.98 -2.01
C PRO A 260 -7.55 -12.67 -2.29
N GLY A 261 -6.72 -13.70 -2.18
CA GLY A 261 -5.28 -13.65 -2.38
C GLY A 261 -4.82 -14.53 -3.54
N GLU A 262 -3.84 -14.03 -4.29
CA GLU A 262 -3.13 -14.79 -5.33
C GLU A 262 -1.62 -14.47 -5.26
N VAL A 263 -0.81 -15.51 -5.17
CA VAL A 263 0.65 -15.39 -5.12
C VAL A 263 1.19 -14.97 -6.49
N ASN A 264 1.86 -13.81 -6.54
CA ASN A 264 2.32 -13.19 -7.79
C ASN A 264 3.63 -13.78 -8.33
N GLU A 265 4.21 -13.14 -9.36
CA GLU A 265 5.46 -13.58 -10.00
C GLU A 265 6.70 -13.56 -9.09
N TYR A 266 6.65 -12.85 -7.99
CA TYR A 266 7.69 -12.81 -6.95
C TYR A 266 7.50 -13.86 -5.88
N LYS A 267 6.58 -14.83 -6.09
CA LYS A 267 6.22 -15.83 -5.08
C LYS A 267 5.67 -15.21 -3.80
N LEU A 268 4.96 -14.09 -3.95
CA LEU A 268 4.49 -13.29 -2.83
C LEU A 268 3.07 -12.77 -3.09
N TRP A 269 2.30 -12.66 -2.02
CA TRP A 269 1.14 -11.81 -1.94
C TRP A 269 1.28 -10.90 -0.72
N GLN A 270 0.77 -9.67 -0.78
CA GLN A 270 0.85 -8.74 0.34
C GLN A 270 -0.49 -8.03 0.57
N HIS A 271 -0.79 -7.74 1.84
CA HIS A 271 -2.03 -7.06 2.23
C HIS A 271 -1.87 -6.28 3.53
N THR A 272 -2.46 -5.09 3.57
CA THR A 272 -2.48 -4.24 4.77
C THR A 272 -3.73 -4.56 5.56
N LEU A 273 -3.56 -5.08 6.76
CA LEU A 273 -4.67 -5.48 7.62
C LEU A 273 -5.43 -4.26 8.13
N THR A 274 -6.74 -4.43 8.32
CA THR A 274 -7.60 -3.45 8.98
C THR A 274 -8.09 -3.88 10.35
N ARG A 275 -7.90 -5.16 10.69
CA ARG A 275 -8.20 -5.74 12.00
C ARG A 275 -6.99 -6.46 12.56
N ASP A 276 -7.04 -6.72 13.86
CA ASP A 276 -5.92 -7.31 14.60
C ASP A 276 -5.91 -8.84 14.56
N LYS A 277 -6.99 -9.49 14.13
CA LYS A 277 -7.10 -10.94 14.08
C LYS A 277 -7.40 -11.44 12.67
N PHE A 278 -6.64 -12.42 12.19
CA PHE A 278 -6.84 -13.00 10.87
C PHE A 278 -6.44 -14.48 10.78
N SER A 279 -6.86 -15.14 9.69
CA SER A 279 -6.46 -16.48 9.30
C SER A 279 -6.34 -16.59 7.77
N VAL A 280 -5.89 -17.74 7.28
CA VAL A 280 -5.88 -18.09 5.86
C VAL A 280 -6.69 -19.37 5.66
N ALA A 281 -7.55 -19.39 4.65
CA ALA A 281 -8.43 -20.50 4.31
C ALA A 281 -8.46 -20.76 2.80
N GLU A 282 -9.12 -21.84 2.39
CA GLU A 282 -9.38 -22.20 0.98
C GLU A 282 -8.10 -22.21 0.11
N ILE A 283 -7.02 -22.80 0.63
CA ILE A 283 -5.72 -22.79 -0.04
C ILE A 283 -5.76 -23.73 -1.25
N ASN A 284 -5.57 -23.17 -2.44
CA ASN A 284 -5.39 -23.92 -3.67
C ASN A 284 -3.99 -23.70 -4.23
N GLY A 285 -3.09 -24.63 -3.88
CA GLY A 285 -1.66 -24.56 -4.18
C GLY A 285 -0.84 -24.78 -2.92
N ASN A 286 0.29 -24.10 -2.81
CA ASN A 286 1.21 -24.27 -1.70
C ASN A 286 1.68 -22.91 -1.17
N LEU A 287 1.47 -22.69 0.13
CA LEU A 287 1.97 -21.53 0.87
C LEU A 287 3.14 -21.95 1.73
N GLU A 288 4.23 -21.19 1.66
CA GLU A 288 5.48 -21.47 2.35
C GLU A 288 5.54 -20.78 3.72
N SER A 289 5.22 -19.49 3.78
CA SER A 289 5.30 -18.70 5.03
C SER A 289 4.40 -17.48 5.04
N ILE A 290 4.14 -16.99 6.25
CA ILE A 290 3.53 -15.68 6.53
C ILE A 290 4.57 -14.82 7.25
N ASP A 291 4.97 -13.71 6.65
CA ASP A 291 5.86 -12.69 7.20
C ASP A 291 5.03 -11.46 7.57
N ILE A 292 4.80 -11.24 8.86
CA ILE A 292 4.10 -10.06 9.37
C ILE A 292 5.16 -8.98 9.60
N ARG A 293 5.06 -7.89 8.84
CA ARG A 293 5.99 -6.76 8.87
C ARG A 293 5.27 -5.51 9.37
N CYS A 294 5.82 -4.88 10.40
CA CYS A 294 5.27 -3.69 11.04
C CYS A 294 6.40 -2.67 11.25
N ASP A 295 6.03 -1.41 11.52
CA ASP A 295 7.00 -0.33 11.76
C ASP A 295 7.95 -0.62 12.93
N ASN A 296 7.53 -1.42 13.91
CA ASN A 296 8.31 -1.72 15.12
C ASN A 296 8.57 -3.22 15.38
N LYS A 297 8.06 -4.12 14.53
CA LYS A 297 8.18 -5.58 14.71
C LYS A 297 8.18 -6.31 13.38
N ARG A 298 8.79 -7.49 13.35
CA ARG A 298 8.68 -8.46 12.26
C ARG A 298 8.66 -9.86 12.83
N ASN A 299 7.74 -10.70 12.36
CA ASN A 299 7.71 -12.12 12.69
C ASN A 299 7.34 -12.95 11.47
N VAL A 300 8.00 -14.11 11.32
CA VAL A 300 7.74 -15.07 10.25
C VAL A 300 7.18 -16.35 10.85
N TYR A 301 6.11 -16.86 10.25
CA TYR A 301 5.38 -18.04 10.68
C TYR A 301 5.23 -19.04 9.54
N THR A 302 5.13 -20.32 9.88
CA THR A 302 4.65 -21.36 8.95
C THR A 302 3.16 -21.21 8.72
N VAL A 303 2.68 -21.54 7.51
CA VAL A 303 1.25 -21.43 7.17
C VAL A 303 0.56 -22.80 7.29
N ASN A 304 -0.59 -22.83 7.94
CA ASN A 304 -1.56 -23.92 7.81
C ASN A 304 -2.99 -23.35 7.95
N GLU A 305 -3.98 -24.06 7.42
CA GLU A 305 -5.40 -23.63 7.39
C GLU A 305 -6.05 -23.50 8.78
N THR A 306 -5.41 -24.04 9.81
CA THR A 306 -5.93 -23.97 11.19
C THR A 306 -5.31 -22.85 12.01
N THR A 307 -4.32 -22.14 11.47
CA THR A 307 -3.59 -21.13 12.23
C THR A 307 -4.35 -19.80 12.19
N MET A 308 -4.49 -19.21 13.36
CA MET A 308 -5.05 -17.89 13.56
C MET A 308 -3.99 -16.99 14.19
N TRP A 309 -3.86 -15.77 13.67
CA TRP A 309 -2.92 -14.78 14.18
C TRP A 309 -3.69 -13.66 14.87
N LYS A 310 -3.15 -13.17 15.99
CA LYS A 310 -3.58 -11.92 16.66
C LYS A 310 -2.38 -10.99 16.72
N ILE A 311 -2.50 -9.82 16.10
CA ILE A 311 -1.52 -8.74 16.12
C ILE A 311 -1.70 -7.95 17.42
N PRO A 312 -0.68 -7.85 18.26
CA PRO A 312 -0.74 -7.01 19.45
C PRO A 312 -0.98 -5.54 19.08
N SER A 313 -1.81 -4.84 19.85
CA SER A 313 -2.11 -3.41 19.65
C SER A 313 -0.88 -2.49 19.77
N SER A 314 0.21 -2.98 20.36
CA SER A 314 1.50 -2.28 20.42
C SER A 314 2.24 -2.29 19.08
N TRP A 315 1.88 -3.17 18.15
CA TRP A 315 2.48 -3.24 16.82
C TRP A 315 1.87 -2.17 15.91
N LYS A 316 2.71 -1.53 15.11
CA LYS A 316 2.34 -0.32 14.35
C LYS A 316 2.35 -0.59 12.86
N ASN A 317 1.29 -0.19 12.15
CA ASN A 317 1.20 -0.19 10.69
C ASN A 317 1.62 -1.52 10.04
N CYS A 318 0.96 -2.62 10.45
CA CYS A 318 1.33 -3.95 10.00
C CYS A 318 0.81 -4.31 8.61
N GLN A 319 1.66 -4.94 7.82
CA GLN A 319 1.32 -5.57 6.55
C GLN A 319 1.72 -7.05 6.59
N VAL A 320 0.87 -7.90 6.02
CA VAL A 320 1.11 -9.34 5.90
C VAL A 320 1.69 -9.62 4.53
N TYR A 321 2.71 -10.48 4.51
CA TYR A 321 3.36 -10.99 3.32
C TYR A 321 3.24 -12.52 3.32
N ILE A 322 2.57 -13.07 2.32
CA ILE A 322 2.34 -14.52 2.21
C ILE A 322 3.17 -15.03 1.04
N SER A 323 4.14 -15.91 1.32
CA SER A 323 4.96 -16.54 0.27
C SER A 323 4.41 -17.91 -0.11
N GLY A 324 4.62 -18.30 -1.36
CA GLY A 324 4.15 -19.58 -1.88
C GLY A 324 4.50 -19.81 -3.33
N ASP A 325 3.97 -20.88 -3.91
CA ASP A 325 4.10 -21.12 -5.33
C ASP A 325 3.26 -20.12 -6.13
N LYS A 326 3.81 -19.65 -7.25
CA LYS A 326 3.14 -18.68 -8.14
C LYS A 326 1.76 -19.19 -8.55
N ASN A 327 0.77 -18.29 -8.57
CA ASN A 327 -0.65 -18.55 -8.85
C ASN A 327 -1.36 -19.41 -7.77
N THR A 328 -0.75 -19.66 -6.61
CA THR A 328 -1.48 -20.21 -5.46
C THR A 328 -2.54 -19.20 -5.04
N THR A 329 -3.79 -19.64 -4.90
CA THR A 329 -4.91 -18.80 -4.44
C THR A 329 -5.36 -19.20 -3.04
N PHE A 330 -5.88 -18.25 -2.28
CA PHE A 330 -6.39 -18.46 -0.92
C PHE A 330 -7.29 -17.31 -0.51
N ASP A 331 -8.01 -17.46 0.60
CA ASP A 331 -8.74 -16.38 1.26
C ASP A 331 -8.04 -15.96 2.55
N LEU A 332 -7.73 -14.68 2.69
CA LEU A 332 -7.35 -14.09 3.96
C LEU A 332 -8.61 -13.61 4.69
N VAL A 333 -8.87 -14.15 5.88
CA VAL A 333 -10.07 -13.84 6.65
C VAL A 333 -9.71 -12.94 7.83
N GLU A 334 -10.16 -11.69 7.85
CA GLU A 334 -10.03 -10.79 9.01
C GLU A 334 -11.28 -10.84 9.89
N TYR A 335 -11.08 -11.16 11.18
CA TYR A 335 -12.16 -11.36 12.14
C TYR A 335 -12.55 -10.06 12.85
N PRO A 336 -13.84 -9.87 13.22
CA PRO A 336 -14.34 -8.67 13.88
C PRO A 336 -13.50 -8.26 15.09
N LEU A 337 -13.37 -6.94 15.28
CA LEU A 337 -12.75 -6.38 16.47
C LEU A 337 -13.62 -6.75 17.68
N VAL A 338 -13.04 -7.45 18.66
CA VAL A 338 -13.75 -7.79 19.89
C VAL A 338 -13.73 -6.56 20.79
N ASP A 339 -14.92 -6.06 21.11
CA ASP A 339 -15.09 -4.96 22.07
C ASP A 339 -14.96 -5.54 23.49
N GLU A 340 -13.74 -5.51 24.07
CA GLU A 340 -13.47 -6.09 25.40
C GLU A 340 -14.34 -5.46 26.51
N ASN A 341 -14.97 -4.31 26.27
CA ASN A 341 -15.88 -3.65 27.20
C ASN A 341 -17.33 -4.14 27.13
N LYS A 342 -17.74 -4.89 26.10
CA LYS A 342 -19.13 -5.39 25.97
C LYS A 342 -19.42 -6.68 26.73
N HIS A 343 -18.41 -7.32 27.31
CA HIS A 343 -18.58 -8.58 28.05
C HIS A 343 -18.82 -8.42 29.55
N ASN A 344 -18.69 -7.21 30.11
CA ASN A 344 -18.93 -6.98 31.55
C ASN A 344 -20.40 -6.75 31.91
N ASP A 345 -21.32 -6.61 30.95
CA ASP A 345 -22.74 -6.34 31.23
C ASP A 345 -23.63 -7.61 31.22
N SER A 346 -23.05 -8.81 31.07
CA SER A 346 -23.82 -10.07 30.95
C SER A 346 -23.62 -11.10 32.07
N GLU A 347 -22.84 -10.81 33.11
CA GLU A 347 -22.65 -11.72 34.27
C GLU A 347 -23.29 -11.24 35.59
N GLU A 348 -24.05 -10.14 35.59
CA GLU A 348 -24.68 -9.60 36.82
C GLU A 348 -26.21 -9.66 36.81
N THR A 349 -26.80 -10.79 36.41
CA THR A 349 -28.19 -11.14 36.80
C THR A 349 -28.38 -12.65 36.95
N SER A 350 -27.82 -13.22 38.02
CA SER A 350 -28.36 -14.44 38.62
C SER A 350 -27.94 -14.54 40.09
N GLU A 351 -28.69 -13.90 40.97
CA GLU A 351 -28.86 -14.31 42.37
C GLU A 351 -30.35 -14.43 42.69
#